data_AF-F5NZQ4-F1
#
_entry.id   AF-F5NZQ4-F1
#
_cell.length_a   1.000
_cell.length_b   1.000
_cell.length_c   1.000
_cell.angle_alpha   90.00
_cell.angle_beta   90.00
_cell.angle_gamma   90.00
#
_symmetry.space_group_name_H-M   'P 1'
#
loop_
_entity.id
_entity.type
_entity.pdbx_description
1 polymer ?
#
loop_
_entity_poly.entity_id
_entity_poly.type
_entity_poly.pdbx_seq_one_letter_code
_entity_poly.pdbx_strand_id
1 'polypeptide(L)'
;MGQLIDGVWHDTWYDTKSTGGKFQRSASAFRNWLTADGAPGPTGTGGFIAEKDRYHLYVSLACPWAHRTLIMRKLKGLEPFISVSVVNPLMLENGWTFDDSFPGATGDTLYQHEFLYQLYLHADPHYSGRVTVPVLWDKKNHTIVSNESAEIIRMFNTAFDALGAKAGDYYPPALQTKIDELNGWIYDTVNNGVYKAGLPPASKPTTRRWRKCLNRWRDWSRF
;
A
#
# COMPACT_ATOMS: atom_id res chain seq x y z
N MET A 1 -2.90 -9.96 11.82
CA MET A 1 -3.45 -9.38 10.58
C MET A 1 -4.71 -10.14 10.29
N GLY A 2 -5.80 -9.62 10.86
CA GLY A 2 -7.15 -10.07 10.58
C GLY A 2 -7.63 -9.65 9.19
N GLN A 3 -8.94 -9.72 9.00
CA GLN A 3 -9.64 -9.28 7.80
C GLN A 3 -11.07 -8.87 8.17
N LEU A 4 -11.70 -8.08 7.30
CA LEU A 4 -13.14 -7.86 7.35
C LEU A 4 -13.83 -8.94 6.52
N ILE A 5 -14.95 -9.46 7.03
CA ILE A 5 -15.89 -10.33 6.31
C ILE A 5 -17.27 -9.71 6.49
N ASP A 6 -17.85 -9.25 5.39
CA ASP A 6 -19.16 -8.59 5.30
C ASP A 6 -19.34 -7.49 6.35
N GLY A 7 -18.30 -6.67 6.53
CA GLY A 7 -18.30 -5.56 7.48
C GLY A 7 -17.87 -5.91 8.92
N VAL A 8 -17.63 -7.18 9.23
CA VAL A 8 -17.27 -7.64 10.58
C VAL A 8 -15.79 -7.96 10.66
N TRP A 9 -15.10 -7.46 11.71
CA TRP A 9 -13.68 -7.75 11.93
C TRP A 9 -13.48 -9.17 12.46
N HIS A 10 -12.56 -9.90 11.83
CA HIS A 10 -12.12 -11.21 12.26
C HIS A 10 -10.60 -11.20 12.44
N ASP A 11 -10.14 -11.44 13.66
CA ASP A 11 -8.72 -11.66 13.95
C ASP A 11 -8.24 -13.05 13.51
N THR A 12 -8.34 -13.29 12.20
CA THR A 12 -7.89 -14.52 11.57
C THR A 12 -6.73 -14.21 10.64
N TRP A 13 -5.60 -14.88 10.91
CA TRP A 13 -4.43 -14.82 10.03
C TRP A 13 -4.73 -15.44 8.65
N TYR A 14 -3.81 -15.28 7.70
CA TYR A 14 -3.95 -15.86 6.36
C TYR A 14 -4.26 -17.36 6.44
N ASP A 15 -5.34 -17.78 5.79
CA ASP A 15 -5.66 -19.20 5.63
C ASP A 15 -4.64 -19.84 4.69
N THR A 16 -3.57 -20.34 5.30
CA THR A 16 -2.56 -21.11 4.57
C THR A 16 -3.00 -22.56 4.38
N LYS A 17 -4.07 -23.04 5.02
CA LYS A 17 -4.53 -24.43 4.84
C LYS A 17 -5.16 -24.61 3.46
N SER A 18 -6.01 -23.69 3.02
CA SER A 18 -6.63 -23.74 1.67
C SER A 18 -5.63 -23.60 0.53
N THR A 19 -4.42 -23.07 0.77
CA THR A 19 -3.38 -22.87 -0.25
C THR A 19 -2.24 -23.90 -0.19
N GLY A 20 -2.41 -25.01 0.55
CA GLY A 20 -1.37 -26.01 0.73
C GLY A 20 -0.13 -25.48 1.46
N GLY A 21 -0.35 -24.58 2.41
CA GLY A 21 0.64 -23.94 3.27
C GLY A 21 1.39 -22.76 2.64
N LYS A 22 0.96 -22.27 1.46
CA LYS A 22 1.61 -21.16 0.76
C LYS A 22 1.04 -19.81 1.23
N PHE A 23 1.91 -18.91 1.66
CA PHE A 23 1.53 -17.51 1.80
C PHE A 23 1.14 -16.93 0.42
N GLN A 24 -0.09 -16.45 0.32
CA GLN A 24 -0.61 -15.68 -0.82
C GLN A 24 -1.14 -14.34 -0.30
N ARG A 25 -0.65 -13.25 -0.89
CA ARG A 25 -1.11 -11.89 -0.55
C ARG A 25 -2.47 -11.66 -1.21
N SER A 26 -3.44 -11.16 -0.47
CA SER A 26 -4.75 -10.79 -1.01
C SER A 26 -4.61 -9.67 -2.03
N ALA A 27 -5.46 -9.68 -3.06
CA ALA A 27 -5.53 -8.59 -4.03
C ALA A 27 -6.07 -7.31 -3.37
N SER A 28 -5.54 -6.17 -3.78
CA SER A 28 -6.02 -4.84 -3.36
C SER A 28 -7.40 -4.58 -3.98
N ALA A 29 -8.36 -4.13 -3.17
CA ALA A 29 -9.77 -4.00 -3.56
C ALA A 29 -10.09 -2.62 -4.16
N PHE A 30 -9.55 -1.54 -3.58
CA PHE A 30 -9.77 -0.19 -4.07
C PHE A 30 -8.68 0.16 -5.10
N ARG A 31 -9.11 0.35 -6.35
CA ARG A 31 -8.24 0.46 -7.54
C ARG A 31 -8.63 1.64 -8.43
N ASN A 32 -9.20 2.69 -7.86
CA ASN A 32 -9.44 3.94 -8.60
C ASN A 32 -8.13 4.70 -8.76
N TRP A 33 -8.14 5.67 -9.68
CA TRP A 33 -6.95 6.46 -10.02
C TRP A 33 -7.19 7.94 -9.82
N LEU A 34 -6.23 8.57 -9.14
CA LEU A 34 -6.09 10.01 -9.11
C LEU A 34 -5.42 10.45 -10.41
N THR A 35 -6.11 11.27 -11.19
CA THR A 35 -5.69 11.76 -12.51
C THR A 35 -5.70 13.28 -12.55
N ALA A 36 -4.96 13.88 -13.47
CA ALA A 36 -4.84 15.35 -13.54
C ALA A 36 -6.17 16.06 -13.89
N ASP A 37 -7.07 15.36 -14.58
CA ASP A 37 -8.34 15.86 -15.10
C ASP A 37 -9.58 15.19 -14.46
N GLY A 38 -9.39 14.18 -13.62
CA GLY A 38 -10.47 13.41 -13.01
C GLY A 38 -11.07 12.34 -13.91
N ALA A 39 -10.51 12.10 -15.11
CA ALA A 39 -10.90 10.95 -15.92
C ALA A 39 -10.57 9.63 -15.19
N PRO A 40 -11.29 8.52 -15.46
CA PRO A 40 -10.93 7.22 -14.93
C PRO A 40 -9.53 6.80 -15.40
N GLY A 41 -8.78 6.14 -14.52
CA GLY A 41 -7.54 5.47 -14.91
C GLY A 41 -7.79 4.10 -15.55
N PRO A 42 -6.76 3.25 -15.64
CA PRO A 42 -6.89 1.90 -16.19
C PRO A 42 -7.90 0.99 -15.48
N THR A 43 -8.23 1.30 -14.22
CA THR A 43 -9.17 0.54 -13.38
C THR A 43 -10.02 1.47 -12.53
N GLY A 44 -11.11 0.93 -11.99
CA GLY A 44 -12.02 1.67 -11.11
C GLY A 44 -12.84 2.73 -11.86
N THR A 45 -13.17 3.80 -11.16
CA THR A 45 -14.03 4.89 -11.62
C THR A 45 -13.28 6.22 -11.65
N GLY A 46 -13.80 7.20 -12.40
CA GLY A 46 -13.27 8.56 -12.44
C GLY A 46 -13.78 9.44 -11.30
N GLY A 47 -13.54 10.74 -11.39
CA GLY A 47 -13.96 11.74 -10.40
C GLY A 47 -12.89 12.11 -9.37
N PHE A 48 -11.71 11.52 -9.44
CA PHE A 48 -10.57 11.79 -8.56
C PHE A 48 -9.56 12.72 -9.24
N ILE A 49 -9.97 13.97 -9.50
CA ILE A 49 -9.11 15.00 -10.07
C ILE A 49 -8.03 15.44 -9.07
N ALA A 50 -6.80 15.61 -9.53
CA ALA A 50 -5.72 16.16 -8.71
C ALA A 50 -6.09 17.58 -8.25
N GLU A 51 -6.10 17.82 -6.94
CA GLU A 51 -6.38 19.12 -6.35
C GLU A 51 -5.81 19.20 -4.92
N LYS A 52 -5.61 20.43 -4.44
CA LYS A 52 -5.16 20.68 -3.05
C LYS A 52 -6.27 20.34 -2.06
N ASP A 53 -5.87 20.07 -0.82
CA ASP A 53 -6.76 19.93 0.32
C ASP A 53 -7.83 18.82 0.23
N ARG A 54 -7.76 17.94 -0.77
CA ARG A 54 -8.69 16.81 -0.94
C ARG A 54 -8.14 15.46 -0.50
N TYR A 55 -6.88 15.17 -0.77
CA TYR A 55 -6.35 13.82 -0.58
C TYR A 55 -5.58 13.67 0.74
N HIS A 56 -5.68 12.47 1.30
CA HIS A 56 -5.01 12.09 2.53
C HIS A 56 -4.40 10.69 2.40
N LEU A 57 -3.32 10.43 3.10
CA LEU A 57 -2.59 9.16 3.02
C LEU A 57 -2.44 8.55 4.40
N TYR A 58 -3.00 7.36 4.60
CA TYR A 58 -2.78 6.57 5.81
C TYR A 58 -1.64 5.58 5.58
N VAL A 59 -0.65 5.59 6.47
CA VAL A 59 0.59 4.80 6.31
C VAL A 59 1.02 4.17 7.63
N SER A 60 1.85 3.13 7.55
CA SER A 60 2.72 2.71 8.66
C SER A 60 4.17 2.95 8.26
N LEU A 61 4.97 3.53 9.15
CA LEU A 61 6.41 3.72 8.94
C LEU A 61 7.17 2.39 8.90
N ALA A 62 6.60 1.31 9.45
CA ALA A 62 7.20 -0.03 9.42
C ALA A 62 6.90 -0.80 8.11
N CYS A 63 5.97 -0.33 7.29
CA CYS A 63 5.50 -1.06 6.11
C CYS A 63 6.27 -0.63 4.84
N PRO A 64 6.98 -1.56 4.14
CA PRO A 64 7.75 -1.19 2.95
C PRO A 64 6.86 -0.76 1.77
N TRP A 65 5.62 -1.24 1.69
CA TRP A 65 4.67 -0.81 0.66
C TRP A 65 4.18 0.62 0.90
N ALA A 66 3.90 0.98 2.16
CA ALA A 66 3.51 2.35 2.53
C ALA A 66 4.71 3.31 2.45
N HIS A 67 5.92 2.83 2.74
CA HIS A 67 7.12 3.64 2.63
C HIS A 67 7.34 4.16 1.19
N ARG A 68 7.01 3.36 0.16
CA ARG A 68 7.11 3.79 -1.25
C ARG A 68 6.31 5.07 -1.53
N THR A 69 5.10 5.18 -0.98
CA THR A 69 4.24 6.35 -1.22
C THR A 69 4.76 7.57 -0.47
N LEU A 70 5.35 7.40 0.71
CA LEU A 70 6.04 8.48 1.44
C LEU A 70 7.28 8.99 0.68
N ILE A 71 8.09 8.09 0.13
CA ILE A 71 9.26 8.45 -0.69
C ILE A 71 8.80 9.24 -1.91
N MET A 72 7.82 8.71 -2.66
CA MET A 72 7.32 9.38 -3.86
C MET A 72 6.70 10.75 -3.54
N ARG A 73 5.95 10.85 -2.43
CA ARG A 73 5.42 12.13 -1.92
C ARG A 73 6.54 13.15 -1.70
N LYS A 74 7.68 12.76 -1.13
CA LYS A 74 8.84 13.65 -0.91
C LYS A 74 9.56 14.03 -2.20
N LEU A 75 9.82 13.03 -3.06
CA LEU A 75 10.50 13.23 -4.33
C LEU A 75 9.73 14.19 -5.25
N LYS A 76 8.40 14.00 -5.33
CA LYS A 76 7.50 14.85 -6.12
C LYS A 76 7.05 16.13 -5.41
N GLY A 77 7.49 16.38 -4.18
CA GLY A 77 7.15 17.59 -3.43
C GLY A 77 5.65 17.74 -3.14
N LEU A 78 4.96 16.63 -2.89
CA LEU A 78 3.50 16.57 -2.77
C LEU A 78 2.99 16.88 -1.36
N GLU A 79 3.86 17.32 -0.44
CA GLU A 79 3.46 17.65 0.92
C GLU A 79 2.34 18.69 1.02
N PRO A 80 2.29 19.73 0.16
CA PRO A 80 1.18 20.70 0.15
C PRO A 80 -0.16 20.15 -0.35
N PHE A 81 -0.17 18.97 -1.00
CA PHE A 81 -1.39 18.40 -1.61
C PHE A 81 -1.94 17.22 -0.81
N ILE A 82 -1.04 16.45 -0.19
CA ILE A 82 -1.35 15.18 0.44
C ILE A 82 -0.94 15.23 1.91
N SER A 83 -1.94 15.29 2.77
CA SER A 83 -1.79 15.14 4.22
C SER A 83 -1.58 13.67 4.60
N VAL A 84 -1.02 13.39 5.78
CA VAL A 84 -0.62 12.03 6.18
C VAL A 84 -1.03 11.74 7.62
N SER A 85 -1.59 10.56 7.86
CA SER A 85 -1.73 9.95 9.19
C SER A 85 -0.89 8.69 9.27
N VAL A 86 -0.23 8.49 10.41
CA VAL A 86 0.64 7.36 10.69
C VAL A 86 0.00 6.47 11.74
N VAL A 87 -0.32 5.23 11.36
CA VAL A 87 -0.81 4.20 12.29
C VAL A 87 0.28 3.78 13.27
N ASN A 88 -0.11 3.24 14.42
CA ASN A 88 0.79 2.64 15.38
C ASN A 88 1.62 1.51 14.73
N PRO A 89 2.92 1.37 15.03
CA PRO A 89 3.74 0.28 14.49
C PRO A 89 3.31 -1.12 14.98
N LEU A 90 2.63 -1.22 16.12
CA LEU A 90 2.17 -2.49 16.70
C LEU A 90 0.89 -2.95 16.01
N MET A 91 0.97 -4.10 15.32
CA MET A 91 -0.16 -4.72 14.63
C MET A 91 -0.56 -6.01 15.36
N LEU A 92 -1.53 -5.90 16.27
CA LEU A 92 -2.02 -6.99 17.13
C LEU A 92 -3.38 -7.53 16.64
N GLU A 93 -4.30 -7.86 17.55
CA GLU A 93 -5.59 -8.52 17.27
C GLU A 93 -6.54 -7.68 16.41
N ASN A 94 -6.45 -6.35 16.50
CA ASN A 94 -7.28 -5.40 15.74
C ASN A 94 -6.62 -4.91 14.44
N GLY A 95 -5.49 -5.52 14.06
CA GLY A 95 -4.72 -5.07 12.90
C GLY A 95 -4.02 -3.74 13.16
N TRP A 96 -4.06 -2.82 12.19
CA TRP A 96 -3.45 -1.50 12.32
C TRP A 96 -4.33 -0.58 13.17
N THR A 97 -3.74 0.02 14.20
CA THR A 97 -4.44 0.90 15.13
C THR A 97 -3.99 2.35 14.98
N PHE A 98 -4.82 3.26 15.46
CA PHE A 98 -4.54 4.68 15.57
C PHE A 98 -4.16 5.08 17.00
N ASP A 99 -3.68 4.12 17.79
CA ASP A 99 -3.02 4.43 19.06
C ASP A 99 -1.80 5.33 18.81
N ASP A 100 -1.82 6.53 19.39
CA ASP A 100 -0.81 7.58 19.21
C ASP A 100 0.21 7.66 20.35
N SER A 101 0.21 6.69 21.27
CA SER A 101 1.16 6.63 22.38
C SER A 101 2.61 6.38 21.93
N PHE A 102 2.81 5.88 20.71
CA PHE A 102 4.12 5.60 20.15
C PHE A 102 4.69 6.82 19.39
N PRO A 103 5.93 7.27 19.67
CA PRO A 103 6.53 8.40 18.97
C PRO A 103 6.51 8.25 17.44
N GLY A 104 5.87 9.20 16.76
CA GLY A 104 5.73 9.23 15.30
C GLY A 104 4.46 8.54 14.77
N ALA A 105 3.70 7.82 15.60
CA ALA A 105 2.29 7.57 15.33
C ALA A 105 1.51 8.87 15.58
N THR A 106 0.47 9.11 14.79
CA THR A 106 -0.29 10.39 14.83
C THR A 106 -1.74 10.20 15.25
N GLY A 107 -2.17 8.96 15.41
CA GLY A 107 -3.58 8.60 15.35
C GLY A 107 -4.22 8.94 13.99
N ASP A 108 -5.54 8.83 13.93
CA ASP A 108 -6.33 9.29 12.79
C ASP A 108 -6.58 10.80 12.90
N THR A 109 -5.83 11.55 12.09
CA THR A 109 -5.90 13.02 12.08
C THR A 109 -7.12 13.58 11.37
N LEU A 110 -7.96 12.74 10.74
CA LEU A 110 -9.19 13.16 10.09
C LEU A 110 -10.44 12.86 10.91
N TYR A 111 -10.63 11.62 11.34
CA TYR A 111 -11.88 11.17 11.96
C TYR A 111 -11.72 10.58 13.36
N GLN A 112 -10.49 10.53 13.88
CA GLN A 112 -10.18 10.01 15.21
C GLN A 112 -10.71 8.57 15.39
N HIS A 113 -10.75 7.79 14.31
CA HIS A 113 -10.96 6.35 14.39
C HIS A 113 -9.87 5.70 15.26
N GLU A 114 -10.22 4.60 15.91
CA GLU A 114 -9.30 3.81 16.74
C GLU A 114 -8.54 2.76 15.90
N PHE A 115 -9.18 2.27 14.83
CA PHE A 115 -8.65 1.20 14.00
C PHE A 115 -8.75 1.52 12.51
N LEU A 116 -7.74 1.12 11.74
CA LEU A 116 -7.73 1.36 10.29
C LEU A 116 -8.91 0.68 9.58
N TYR A 117 -9.43 -0.43 10.11
CA TYR A 117 -10.56 -1.12 9.49
C TYR A 117 -11.83 -0.26 9.54
N GLN A 118 -11.97 0.65 10.51
CA GLN A 118 -13.12 1.56 10.59
C GLN A 118 -13.14 2.51 9.38
N LEU A 119 -11.96 2.90 8.86
CA LEU A 119 -11.85 3.68 7.63
C LEU A 119 -12.32 2.88 6.40
N TYR A 120 -12.03 1.58 6.35
CA TYR A 120 -12.54 0.70 5.30
C TYR A 120 -14.07 0.56 5.38
N LEU A 121 -14.62 0.40 6.60
CA LEU A 121 -16.06 0.35 6.83
C LEU A 121 -16.76 1.68 6.53
N HIS A 122 -16.08 2.80 6.74
CA HIS A 122 -16.57 4.12 6.36
C HIS A 122 -16.74 4.21 4.84
N ALA A 123 -15.78 3.68 4.08
CA ALA A 123 -15.87 3.63 2.61
C ALA A 123 -16.88 2.60 2.09
N ASP A 124 -16.98 1.44 2.75
CA ASP A 124 -17.89 0.34 2.40
C ASP A 124 -18.28 -0.45 3.66
N PRO A 125 -19.51 -0.27 4.18
CA PRO A 125 -19.98 -0.95 5.39
C PRO A 125 -20.01 -2.48 5.29
N HIS A 126 -19.95 -3.04 4.08
CA HIS A 126 -19.99 -4.48 3.82
C HIS A 126 -18.66 -5.01 3.27
N TYR A 127 -17.58 -4.26 3.44
CA TYR A 127 -16.28 -4.63 2.91
C TYR A 127 -15.84 -6.04 3.38
N SER A 128 -15.42 -6.85 2.41
CA SER A 128 -14.83 -8.17 2.62
C SER A 128 -13.40 -8.18 2.07
N GLY A 129 -12.40 -8.23 2.94
CA GLY A 129 -11.00 -8.23 2.51
C GLY A 129 -9.99 -7.83 3.58
N ARG A 130 -8.72 -7.71 3.16
CA ARG A 130 -7.62 -7.33 4.05
C ARG A 130 -7.56 -5.81 4.22
N VAL A 131 -7.37 -5.39 5.47
CA VAL A 131 -7.19 -3.99 5.85
C VAL A 131 -5.69 -3.69 5.85
N THR A 132 -5.23 -2.89 4.89
CA THR A 132 -3.80 -2.73 4.57
C THR A 132 -3.40 -1.27 4.50
N VAL A 133 -2.12 -0.99 4.76
CA VAL A 133 -1.48 0.28 4.40
C VAL A 133 -0.59 0.09 3.15
N PRO A 134 -0.43 1.11 2.28
CA PRO A 134 -1.02 2.45 2.39
C PRO A 134 -2.49 2.51 1.95
N VAL A 135 -3.20 3.55 2.39
CA VAL A 135 -4.53 3.92 1.89
C VAL A 135 -4.47 5.37 1.40
N LEU A 136 -4.76 5.59 0.11
CA LEU A 136 -5.02 6.91 -0.45
C LEU A 136 -6.52 7.21 -0.30
N TRP A 137 -6.83 8.20 0.51
CA TRP A 137 -8.17 8.58 0.94
C TRP A 137 -8.61 9.89 0.26
N ASP A 138 -9.88 9.93 -0.16
CA ASP A 138 -10.55 11.12 -0.65
C ASP A 138 -11.41 11.73 0.46
N LYS A 139 -10.99 12.91 0.97
CA LYS A 139 -11.71 13.63 2.03
C LYS A 139 -13.04 14.21 1.54
N LYS A 140 -13.21 14.42 0.24
CA LYS A 140 -14.42 15.01 -0.33
C LYS A 140 -15.55 13.99 -0.42
N ASN A 141 -15.23 12.80 -0.91
CA ASN A 141 -16.20 11.72 -1.14
C ASN A 141 -16.25 10.71 0.01
N HIS A 142 -15.45 10.92 1.05
CA HIS A 142 -15.31 10.02 2.21
C HIS A 142 -15.12 8.55 1.80
N THR A 143 -14.21 8.31 0.85
CA THR A 143 -13.95 6.96 0.32
C THR A 143 -12.48 6.73 0.02
N ILE A 144 -12.13 5.46 -0.20
CA ILE A 144 -10.78 5.05 -0.57
C ILE A 144 -10.61 5.17 -2.09
N VAL A 145 -9.62 5.96 -2.52
CA VAL A 145 -9.20 6.02 -3.92
C VAL A 145 -8.48 4.72 -4.28
N SER A 146 -7.42 4.41 -3.55
CA SER A 146 -6.61 3.21 -3.78
C SER A 146 -5.94 2.72 -2.52
N ASN A 147 -5.83 1.39 -2.37
CA ASN A 147 -4.95 0.75 -1.40
C ASN A 147 -3.83 -0.06 -2.07
N GLU A 148 -3.53 0.22 -3.35
CA GLU A 148 -2.45 -0.41 -4.10
C GLU A 148 -1.23 0.52 -4.21
N SER A 149 -0.20 0.23 -3.41
CA SER A 149 1.03 1.05 -3.36
C SER A 149 1.69 1.28 -4.72
N ALA A 150 1.67 0.28 -5.61
CA ALA A 150 2.32 0.38 -6.92
C ALA A 150 1.59 1.36 -7.85
N GLU A 151 0.28 1.47 -7.72
CA GLU A 151 -0.52 2.41 -8.50
C GLU A 151 -0.48 3.80 -7.90
N ILE A 152 -0.56 3.93 -6.57
CA ILE A 152 -0.47 5.23 -5.87
C ILE A 152 0.81 5.98 -6.24
N ILE A 153 1.97 5.30 -6.28
CA ILE A 153 3.21 5.97 -6.69
C ILE A 153 3.22 6.38 -8.16
N ARG A 154 2.47 5.70 -9.03
CA ARG A 154 2.31 6.10 -10.45
C ARG A 154 1.39 7.31 -10.56
N MET A 155 0.33 7.39 -9.75
CA MET A 155 -0.53 8.58 -9.66
C MET A 155 0.28 9.79 -9.17
N PHE A 156 1.05 9.64 -8.10
CA PHE A 156 1.89 10.71 -7.55
C PHE A 156 2.96 11.20 -8.53
N ASN A 157 3.42 10.31 -9.42
CA ASN A 157 4.46 10.61 -10.40
C ASN A 157 4.07 11.72 -11.37
N THR A 158 2.78 11.85 -11.73
CA THR A 158 2.35 12.76 -12.81
C THR A 158 1.11 13.59 -12.51
N ALA A 159 0.18 13.11 -11.69
CA ALA A 159 -1.15 13.71 -11.62
C ALA A 159 -1.16 15.16 -11.08
N PHE A 160 -0.16 15.55 -10.29
CA PHE A 160 -0.03 16.89 -9.72
C PHE A 160 0.95 17.80 -10.47
N ASP A 161 1.47 17.37 -11.63
CA ASP A 161 2.51 18.11 -12.36
C ASP A 161 2.06 19.52 -12.75
N ALA A 162 0.83 19.65 -13.27
CA ALA A 162 0.25 20.93 -13.64
C ALA A 162 -0.05 21.85 -12.43
N LEU A 163 -0.02 21.31 -11.21
CA LEU A 163 -0.31 22.04 -9.97
C LEU A 163 0.96 22.44 -9.20
N GLY A 164 2.14 22.15 -9.74
CA GLY A 164 3.43 22.53 -9.15
C GLY A 164 4.12 21.42 -8.36
N ALA A 165 3.82 20.15 -8.64
CA ALA A 165 4.69 19.06 -8.20
C ALA A 165 6.12 19.25 -8.74
N LYS A 166 7.12 18.79 -7.99
CA LYS A 166 8.52 18.85 -8.43
C LYS A 166 8.70 18.05 -9.72
N ALA A 167 9.52 18.59 -10.62
CA ALA A 167 9.90 17.89 -11.84
C ALA A 167 10.57 16.56 -11.51
N GLY A 168 10.24 15.52 -12.28
CA GLY A 168 10.74 14.17 -12.08
C GLY A 168 9.71 13.16 -12.56
N ASP A 169 10.14 12.27 -13.44
CA ASP A 169 9.36 11.13 -13.90
C ASP A 169 10.12 9.84 -13.57
N TYR A 170 9.57 9.08 -12.63
CA TYR A 170 10.11 7.81 -12.14
C TYR A 170 9.53 6.59 -12.91
N TYR A 171 8.79 6.84 -13.99
CA TYR A 171 8.31 5.83 -14.93
C TYR A 171 8.26 6.35 -16.38
N PRO A 172 9.38 6.92 -16.89
CA PRO A 172 9.37 7.57 -18.18
C PRO A 172 9.18 6.54 -19.29
N PRO A 173 8.45 6.86 -20.38
CA PRO A 173 8.12 5.92 -21.46
C PRO A 173 9.31 5.10 -21.97
N ALA A 174 10.47 5.74 -22.12
CA ALA A 174 11.70 5.09 -22.62
C ALA A 174 12.26 3.98 -21.70
N LEU A 175 11.89 3.96 -20.41
CA LEU A 175 12.38 2.99 -19.44
C LEU A 175 11.29 2.04 -18.90
N GLN A 176 10.02 2.23 -19.28
CA GLN A 176 8.90 1.47 -18.70
C GLN A 176 9.11 -0.04 -18.79
N THR A 177 9.45 -0.57 -19.96
CA THR A 177 9.70 -2.01 -20.16
C THR A 177 10.78 -2.55 -19.22
N LYS A 178 11.89 -1.83 -19.07
CA LYS A 178 12.99 -2.24 -18.16
C LYS A 178 12.55 -2.16 -16.70
N ILE A 179 11.83 -1.10 -16.34
CA ILE A 179 11.30 -0.93 -14.98
C ILE A 179 10.32 -2.05 -14.64
N ASP A 180 9.45 -2.45 -15.56
CA ASP A 180 8.45 -3.49 -15.33
C ASP A 180 9.09 -4.88 -15.24
N GLU A 181 10.10 -5.17 -16.07
CA GLU A 181 10.91 -6.37 -15.95
C GLU A 181 11.57 -6.46 -14.57
N LEU A 182 12.24 -5.38 -14.14
CA LEU A 182 12.87 -5.30 -12.82
C LEU A 182 11.84 -5.48 -11.70
N ASN A 183 10.73 -4.76 -11.77
CA ASN A 183 9.67 -4.80 -10.77
C ASN A 183 9.10 -6.21 -10.59
N GLY A 184 8.92 -6.96 -11.68
CA GLY A 184 8.39 -8.32 -11.64
C GLY A 184 9.25 -9.24 -10.78
N TRP A 185 10.54 -9.40 -11.13
CA TRP A 185 11.39 -10.33 -10.39
C TRP A 185 11.77 -9.82 -8.99
N ILE A 186 11.95 -8.50 -8.81
CA ILE A 186 12.24 -7.91 -7.49
C ILE A 186 11.04 -8.12 -6.57
N TYR A 187 9.80 -7.89 -7.06
CA TYR A 187 8.61 -8.16 -6.27
C TYR A 187 8.54 -9.61 -5.83
N ASP A 188 8.68 -10.55 -6.77
CA ASP A 188 8.44 -11.96 -6.49
C ASP A 188 9.50 -12.62 -5.60
N THR A 189 10.76 -12.23 -5.80
CA THR A 189 11.93 -12.91 -5.23
C THR A 189 12.57 -12.16 -4.07
N VAL A 190 12.37 -10.85 -3.96
CA VAL A 190 12.94 -10.02 -2.90
C VAL A 190 11.83 -9.48 -2.00
N ASN A 191 10.99 -8.57 -2.51
CA ASN A 191 10.00 -7.85 -1.71
C ASN A 191 9.01 -8.81 -1.03
N ASN A 192 8.41 -9.71 -1.81
CA ASN A 192 7.51 -10.75 -1.31
C ASN A 192 8.29 -12.03 -0.94
N GLY A 193 9.52 -12.17 -1.42
CA GLY A 193 10.39 -13.32 -1.16
C GLY A 193 10.69 -13.49 0.33
N VAL A 194 10.99 -12.40 1.03
CA VAL A 194 11.25 -12.42 2.48
C VAL A 194 10.04 -12.86 3.30
N TYR A 195 8.82 -12.43 2.92
CA TYR A 195 7.58 -12.88 3.56
C TYR A 195 7.33 -14.37 3.30
N LYS A 196 7.53 -14.83 2.05
CA LYS A 196 7.44 -16.26 1.69
C LYS A 196 8.46 -17.11 2.46
N ALA A 197 9.62 -16.56 2.82
CA ALA A 197 10.67 -17.26 3.55
C ALA A 197 10.42 -17.27 5.07
N GLY A 198 9.97 -16.16 5.64
CA GLY A 198 9.67 -16.00 7.07
C GLY A 198 8.37 -16.68 7.53
N LEU A 199 7.43 -16.93 6.62
CA LEU A 199 6.16 -17.62 6.90
C LEU A 199 6.07 -18.94 6.09
N PRO A 200 6.87 -19.97 6.45
CA PRO A 200 6.88 -21.22 5.71
C PRO A 200 5.63 -22.08 5.99
N PRO A 201 5.19 -22.92 5.02
CA PRO A 201 4.34 -24.06 5.30
C PRO A 201 4.96 -24.95 6.39
N ALA A 202 4.12 -25.58 7.23
CA ALA A 202 4.59 -26.57 8.21
C ALA A 202 5.42 -27.72 7.59
N SER A 203 5.26 -28.00 6.29
CA SER A 203 5.85 -29.15 5.59
C SER A 203 7.15 -28.89 4.82
N LYS A 204 7.73 -27.66 4.84
CA LYS A 204 8.99 -27.39 4.09
C LYS A 204 10.01 -26.54 4.87
N PRO A 205 11.31 -26.94 4.87
CA PRO A 205 12.34 -26.21 5.60
C PRO A 205 12.64 -24.82 5.01
N THR A 206 12.78 -23.85 5.91
CA THR A 206 13.06 -22.41 5.67
C THR A 206 14.31 -22.16 4.83
N THR A 207 15.33 -23.01 4.95
CA THR A 207 16.67 -22.84 4.33
C THR A 207 16.65 -22.77 2.80
N ARG A 208 15.74 -23.48 2.11
CA ARG A 208 15.68 -23.49 0.63
C ARG A 208 15.07 -22.21 0.04
N ARG A 209 14.24 -21.49 0.80
CA ARG A 209 13.60 -20.22 0.34
C ARG A 209 14.50 -19.02 0.57
N TRP A 210 15.22 -18.96 1.69
CA TRP A 210 16.25 -17.95 1.93
C TRP A 210 17.35 -17.97 0.87
N ARG A 211 17.77 -19.15 0.38
CA ARG A 211 18.73 -19.26 -0.73
C ARG A 211 18.27 -18.56 -2.01
N LYS A 212 16.97 -18.56 -2.35
CA LYS A 212 16.48 -17.84 -3.53
C LYS A 212 16.60 -16.33 -3.39
N CYS A 213 16.28 -15.80 -2.21
CA CYS A 213 16.42 -14.38 -1.90
C CYS A 213 17.91 -13.96 -1.94
N LEU A 214 18.77 -14.74 -1.26
CA LEU A 214 20.21 -14.46 -1.14
C LEU A 214 20.96 -14.60 -2.47
N ASN A 215 20.63 -15.59 -3.30
CA ASN A 215 21.28 -15.76 -4.61
C ASN A 215 21.00 -14.57 -5.52
N ARG A 216 19.77 -14.03 -5.52
CA ARG A 216 19.43 -12.84 -6.32
C ARG A 216 20.10 -11.58 -5.82
N TRP A 217 20.26 -11.42 -4.50
CA TRP A 217 21.07 -10.34 -3.93
C TRP A 217 22.52 -10.40 -4.43
N ARG A 218 23.11 -11.59 -4.50
CA ARG A 218 24.48 -11.78 -5.00
C ARG A 218 24.63 -11.50 -6.50
N ASP A 219 23.59 -11.77 -7.29
CA ASP A 219 23.59 -11.45 -8.73
C ASP A 219 23.47 -9.93 -8.94
N TRP A 220 22.73 -9.23 -8.07
CA TRP A 220 22.56 -7.78 -8.15
C TRP A 220 23.84 -7.01 -7.80
N SER A 221 24.64 -7.48 -6.84
CA SER A 221 25.91 -6.84 -6.45
C SER A 221 27.04 -6.96 -7.51
N ARG A 222 26.73 -7.47 -8.71
CA ARG A 222 27.66 -7.60 -9.84
C ARG A 222 27.43 -6.56 -10.94
N PHE A 223 26.43 -5.70 -10.76
CA PHE A 223 26.22 -4.46 -11.52
C PHE A 223 26.69 -3.27 -10.69
#